data_AF-A0A2Z3GKK9-F1
#
_entry.id   AF-A0A2Z3GKK9-F1
#
_cell.length_a   1.000
_cell.length_b   1.000
_cell.length_c   1.000
_cell.angle_alpha   90.00
_cell.angle_beta   90.00
_cell.angle_gamma   90.00
#
_symmetry.space_group_name_H-M   'P 1'
#
loop_
_entity.id
_entity.type
_entity.pdbx_description
1 polymer ?
#
loop_
_entity_poly.entity_id
_entity_poly.type
_entity_poly.pdbx_seq_one_letter_code
_entity_poly.pdbx_strand_id
1 'polypeptide(L)'
;MKLTRQSLLLWWGLTVTGAYLLTEYFGRTLEEGHAAILWTWTGAMLVPVALSLLLGRRANALVWVWAGATVLATAENFGVHAAESKALMPFSFHTLWFLFGAVGFAYTAAVVEGSSRKRLYAGAALLNLVGAGLLLVNHEMLEGYQYVVLALIQGVPMLLDVPLRRQHEAQAG
;
A
#
# COMPACT_ATOMS: atom_id res chain seq x y z
N MET A 1 8.26 -10.74 20.90
CA MET A 1 7.31 -11.32 19.94
C MET A 1 8.11 -12.11 18.89
N LYS A 2 7.78 -13.38 18.59
CA LYS A 2 8.49 -14.11 17.51
C LYS A 2 8.14 -13.48 16.17
N LEU A 3 9.14 -13.07 15.39
CA LEU A 3 8.95 -12.51 14.06
C LEU A 3 8.54 -13.62 13.09
N THR A 4 7.34 -13.50 12.51
CA THR A 4 6.75 -14.45 11.56
C THR A 4 6.26 -13.74 10.30
N ARG A 5 5.95 -14.51 9.25
CA ARG A 5 5.31 -14.00 8.03
C ARG A 5 3.97 -13.32 8.34
N GLN A 6 3.21 -13.84 9.30
CA GLN A 6 1.93 -13.25 9.72
C GLN A 6 2.13 -11.90 10.44
N SER A 7 3.10 -11.81 11.35
CA SER A 7 3.39 -10.53 12.00
C SER A 7 3.89 -9.48 11.01
N LEU A 8 4.65 -9.90 10.00
CA LEU A 8 5.11 -9.01 8.93
C LEU A 8 3.93 -8.45 8.11
N LEU A 9 2.99 -9.31 7.71
CA LEU A 9 1.78 -8.88 6.99
C LEU A 9 0.91 -7.93 7.82
N LEU A 10 0.79 -8.21 9.12
CA LEU A 10 0.10 -7.32 10.05
C LEU A 10 0.76 -5.94 10.08
N TRP A 11 2.09 -5.88 10.19
CA TRP A 11 2.82 -4.62 10.17
C TRP A 11 2.61 -3.87 8.86
N TRP A 12 2.69 -4.55 7.71
CA TRP A 12 2.37 -3.96 6.41
C TRP A 12 0.97 -3.35 6.37
N GLY A 13 -0.06 -4.09 6.79
CA GLY A 13 -1.43 -3.59 6.80
C GLY A 13 -1.61 -2.38 7.74
N LEU A 14 -1.05 -2.44 8.95
CA LEU A 14 -1.16 -1.37 9.94
C LEU A 14 -0.45 -0.09 9.48
N THR A 15 0.77 -0.20 8.96
CA THR A 15 1.54 0.98 8.53
C THR A 15 0.97 1.59 7.27
N VAL A 16 0.50 0.79 6.31
CA VAL A 16 -0.17 1.30 5.10
C VAL A 16 -1.48 2.00 5.46
N THR A 17 -2.36 1.37 6.26
CA THR A 17 -3.60 2.01 6.71
C THR A 17 -3.31 3.29 7.48
N GLY A 18 -2.40 3.24 8.46
CA GLY A 18 -2.04 4.39 9.27
C GLY A 18 -1.44 5.53 8.46
N ALA A 19 -0.52 5.23 7.53
CA ALA A 19 0.10 6.23 6.67
C ALA A 19 -0.92 6.93 5.79
N TYR A 20 -1.88 6.21 5.19
CA TYR A 20 -2.94 6.82 4.41
C TYR A 20 -3.86 7.71 5.25
N LEU A 21 -4.27 7.28 6.44
CA LEU A 21 -5.10 8.10 7.32
C LEU A 21 -4.37 9.36 7.81
N LEU A 22 -3.07 9.26 8.09
CA LEU A 22 -2.24 10.42 8.42
C LEU A 22 -2.04 11.34 7.20
N THR A 23 -1.88 10.77 6.01
CA THR A 23 -1.79 11.54 4.75
C THR A 23 -3.06 12.35 4.52
N GLU A 24 -4.24 11.75 4.73
CA GLU A 24 -5.52 12.45 4.69
C GLU A 24 -5.57 13.61 5.70
N TYR A 25 -5.16 13.34 6.95
CA TYR A 25 -5.14 14.35 8.00
C TYR A 25 -4.22 15.52 7.64
N PHE A 26 -3.00 15.26 7.17
CA PHE A 26 -2.04 16.30 6.79
C PHE A 26 -2.49 17.06 5.53
N GLY A 27 -3.04 16.37 4.53
CA GLY A 27 -3.57 17.02 3.33
C GLY A 27 -4.72 18.00 3.61
N ARG A 28 -5.46 17.81 4.70
CA ARG A 28 -6.52 18.73 5.15
C ARG A 28 -6.04 19.86 6.05
N THR A 29 -4.90 19.68 6.73
CA THR A 29 -4.46 20.58 7.81
C THR A 29 -3.24 21.42 7.48
N LEU A 30 -2.46 21.04 6.46
CA LEU A 30 -1.21 21.72 6.08
C LEU A 30 -1.30 22.23 4.63
N GLU A 31 -1.05 23.53 4.44
CA GLU A 31 -1.03 24.17 3.10
C GLU A 31 0.06 23.59 2.18
N GLU A 32 1.20 23.14 2.74
CA GLU A 32 2.29 22.48 2.01
C GLU A 32 2.55 21.05 2.54
N GLY A 33 1.50 20.23 2.58
CA GLY A 33 1.54 18.90 3.18
C GLY A 33 2.49 17.87 2.53
N HIS A 34 2.99 18.09 1.32
CA HIS A 34 3.77 17.09 0.56
C HIS A 34 5.00 16.58 1.29
N ALA A 35 5.78 17.46 1.93
CA ALA A 35 6.95 17.06 2.71
C ALA A 35 6.55 16.23 3.94
N ALA A 36 5.48 16.62 4.64
CA ALA A 36 4.95 15.89 5.79
C ALA A 36 4.45 14.49 5.37
N ILE A 37 3.81 14.38 4.20
CA ILE A 37 3.37 13.11 3.61
C ILE A 37 4.58 12.22 3.33
N LEU A 38 5.62 12.74 2.65
CA LEU A 38 6.84 11.99 2.34
C LEU A 38 7.53 11.43 3.61
N TRP A 39 7.67 12.24 4.64
CA TRP A 39 8.26 11.81 5.91
C TRP A 39 7.39 10.80 6.64
N THR A 40 6.07 10.95 6.60
CA THR A 40 5.12 10.00 7.17
C THR A 40 5.24 8.63 6.50
N TRP A 41 5.25 8.60 5.17
CA TRP A 41 5.44 7.35 4.42
C TRP A 41 6.80 6.74 4.66
N THR A 42 7.86 7.55 4.67
CA THR A 42 9.21 7.08 4.99
C THR A 42 9.23 6.40 6.37
N GLY A 43 8.77 7.10 7.41
CA GLY A 43 8.73 6.57 8.77
C GLY A 43 7.85 5.33 8.92
N ALA A 44 6.66 5.34 8.32
CA ALA A 44 5.72 4.21 8.36
C ALA A 44 6.30 2.96 7.69
N MET A 45 7.06 3.12 6.60
CA MET A 45 7.59 1.99 5.83
C MET A 45 8.90 1.44 6.38
N LEU A 46 9.62 2.18 7.23
CA LEU A 46 10.84 1.68 7.88
C LEU A 46 10.60 0.38 8.65
N VAL A 47 9.51 0.30 9.42
CA VAL A 47 9.20 -0.89 10.23
C VAL A 47 8.99 -2.13 9.36
N PRO A 48 8.01 -2.19 8.44
CA PRO A 48 7.76 -3.39 7.66
C PRO A 48 8.94 -3.75 6.73
N VAL A 49 9.69 -2.77 6.20
CA VAL A 49 10.88 -3.04 5.39
C VAL A 49 12.01 -3.63 6.24
N ALA A 50 12.30 -3.06 7.41
CA ALA A 50 13.30 -3.61 8.33
C ALA A 50 12.94 -5.03 8.77
N LEU A 51 11.66 -5.28 9.08
CA LEU A 51 11.18 -6.62 9.42
C LEU A 51 11.31 -7.61 8.24
N SER A 52 11.11 -7.14 7.00
CA SER A 52 11.32 -7.94 5.79
C SER A 52 12.79 -8.35 5.62
N LEU A 53 13.71 -7.41 5.84
CA LEU A 53 15.16 -7.64 5.83
C LEU A 53 15.60 -8.62 6.92
N LEU A 54 15.11 -8.43 8.15
CA LEU A 54 15.41 -9.32 9.29
C LEU A 54 14.89 -10.75 9.09
N LEU A 55 13.75 -10.92 8.41
CA LEU A 55 13.25 -12.24 8.02
C LEU A 55 14.07 -12.85 6.87
N GLY A 56 14.74 -12.04 6.06
CA GLY A 56 15.61 -12.48 4.98
C GLY A 56 14.91 -13.46 4.03
N ARG A 57 15.53 -14.62 3.77
CA ARG A 57 14.96 -15.68 2.92
C ARG A 57 13.65 -16.28 3.45
N ARG A 58 13.32 -16.05 4.73
CA ARG A 58 12.05 -16.49 5.32
C ARG A 58 10.91 -15.54 5.01
N ALA A 59 11.20 -14.30 4.61
CA ALA A 59 10.19 -13.39 4.08
C ALA A 59 9.59 -13.99 2.80
N ASN A 60 8.29 -13.80 2.61
CA ASN A 60 7.62 -14.27 1.40
C ASN A 60 8.05 -13.38 0.21
N ALA A 61 8.25 -13.96 -0.98
CA ALA A 61 8.52 -13.22 -2.22
C ALA A 61 7.51 -12.08 -2.45
N LEU A 62 6.25 -12.30 -2.09
CA LEU A 62 5.20 -11.27 -2.09
C LEU A 62 5.59 -10.00 -1.31
N VAL A 63 6.18 -10.16 -0.12
CA VAL A 63 6.57 -9.03 0.73
C VAL A 63 7.66 -8.22 0.05
N TRP A 64 8.61 -8.89 -0.62
CA TRP A 64 9.67 -8.19 -1.35
C TRP A 64 9.13 -7.37 -2.52
N VAL A 65 8.09 -7.83 -3.20
CA VAL A 65 7.41 -7.05 -4.25
C VAL A 65 6.80 -5.78 -3.66
N TRP A 66 6.09 -5.88 -2.54
CA TRP A 66 5.52 -4.71 -1.86
C TRP A 66 6.60 -3.75 -1.34
N ALA A 67 7.64 -4.28 -0.69
CA ALA A 67 8.78 -3.47 -0.23
C ALA A 67 9.44 -2.70 -1.37
N GLY A 68 9.71 -3.38 -2.49
CA GLY A 68 10.30 -2.76 -3.68
C GLY A 68 9.38 -1.72 -4.29
N ALA A 69 8.10 -2.03 -4.49
CA ALA A 69 7.12 -1.10 -5.05
C ALA A 69 6.99 0.17 -4.20
N THR A 70 6.89 0.02 -2.88
CA THR A 70 6.83 1.16 -1.95
C THR A 70 8.09 2.00 -2.00
N VAL A 71 9.28 1.40 -1.98
CA VAL A 71 10.55 2.15 -2.07
C VAL A 71 10.63 2.93 -3.38
N LEU A 72 10.28 2.30 -4.50
CA LEU A 72 10.29 2.95 -5.81
C LEU A 72 9.29 4.09 -5.91
N ALA A 73 8.05 3.88 -5.43
CA ALA A 73 7.01 4.91 -5.43
C ALA A 73 7.39 6.10 -4.54
N THR A 74 7.90 5.84 -3.33
CA THR A 74 8.38 6.89 -2.43
C THR A 74 9.57 7.64 -3.04
N ALA A 75 10.54 6.95 -3.64
CA ALA A 75 11.67 7.59 -4.31
C ALA A 75 11.23 8.48 -5.49
N GLU A 76 10.24 8.03 -6.26
CA GLU A 76 9.63 8.82 -7.33
C GLU A 76 8.95 10.08 -6.77
N ASN A 77 8.17 9.96 -5.69
CA ASN A 77 7.52 11.12 -5.06
C ASN A 77 8.55 12.12 -4.53
N PHE A 78 9.65 11.64 -3.93
CA PHE A 78 10.77 12.51 -3.52
C PHE A 78 11.38 13.24 -4.72
N GLY A 79 11.61 12.54 -5.83
CA GLY A 79 12.16 13.13 -7.06
C GLY A 79 11.26 14.20 -7.65
N VAL A 80 9.95 13.92 -7.75
CA VAL A 80 8.95 14.88 -8.25
C VAL A 80 8.83 16.09 -7.34
N HIS A 81 8.85 15.89 -6.01
CA HIS A 81 8.82 16.97 -5.04
C HIS A 81 10.08 17.84 -5.09
N ALA A 82 11.26 17.23 -5.09
CA ALA A 82 12.55 17.94 -5.13
C ALA A 82 12.75 18.71 -6.44
N ALA A 83 12.19 18.21 -7.55
CA ALA A 83 12.20 18.91 -8.84
C ALA A 83 11.11 19.98 -8.97
N GLU A 84 10.25 20.15 -7.94
CA GLU A 84 9.09 21.06 -7.96
C GLU A 84 8.18 20.87 -9.19
N SER A 85 8.08 19.64 -9.69
CA SER A 85 7.40 19.35 -10.96
C SER A 85 5.88 19.35 -10.79
N LYS A 86 5.28 20.54 -10.83
CA LYS A 86 3.81 20.74 -10.68
C LYS A 86 2.98 19.88 -11.63
N ALA A 87 3.49 19.62 -12.84
CA ALA A 87 2.80 18.79 -13.83
C ALA A 87 2.73 17.31 -13.43
N LEU A 88 3.71 16.81 -12.67
CA LEU A 88 3.78 15.40 -12.28
C LEU A 88 3.24 15.15 -10.87
N MET A 89 3.17 16.16 -10.00
CA MET A 89 2.68 16.00 -8.62
C MET A 89 1.30 15.31 -8.53
N PRO A 90 0.27 15.67 -9.34
CA PRO A 90 -1.02 14.99 -9.30
C PRO A 90 -0.90 13.50 -9.61
N PHE A 91 -0.13 13.13 -10.63
CA PHE A 91 0.08 11.72 -10.97
C PHE A 91 0.86 10.99 -9.88
N SER A 92 1.96 11.58 -9.44
CA SER A 92 2.94 11.03 -8.49
C SER A 92 2.32 10.76 -7.11
N PHE A 93 1.64 11.75 -6.52
CA PHE A 93 1.05 11.64 -5.18
C PHE A 93 -0.32 10.96 -5.16
N HIS A 94 -0.97 10.82 -6.32
CA HIS A 94 -2.33 10.30 -6.39
C HIS A 94 -2.45 9.03 -7.22
N THR A 95 -2.39 9.15 -8.55
CA THR A 95 -2.65 8.04 -9.48
C THR A 95 -1.66 6.89 -9.33
N LEU A 96 -0.37 7.19 -9.13
CA LEU A 96 0.70 6.21 -9.09
C LEU A 96 0.49 5.16 -7.99
N TRP A 97 0.00 5.58 -6.83
CA TRP A 97 -0.25 4.70 -5.69
C TRP A 97 -1.40 3.72 -5.94
N PHE A 98 -2.42 4.13 -6.69
CA PHE A 98 -3.46 3.22 -7.16
C PHE A 98 -2.90 2.22 -8.18
N LEU A 99 -2.06 2.65 -9.12
CA LEU A 99 -1.45 1.75 -10.10
C LEU A 99 -0.55 0.69 -9.43
N PHE A 100 0.31 1.11 -8.49
CA PHE A 100 1.11 0.17 -7.71
C PHE A 100 0.25 -0.78 -6.89
N GLY A 101 -0.81 -0.28 -6.25
CA GLY A 101 -1.79 -1.12 -5.55
C GLY A 101 -2.41 -2.16 -6.48
N ALA A 102 -2.85 -1.75 -7.68
CA ALA A 102 -3.49 -2.63 -8.65
C ALA A 102 -2.55 -3.77 -9.07
N VAL A 103 -1.30 -3.45 -9.44
CA VAL A 103 -0.30 -4.43 -9.85
C VAL A 103 0.10 -5.34 -8.69
N GLY A 104 0.40 -4.76 -7.52
CA GLY A 104 0.81 -5.50 -6.34
C GLY A 104 -0.26 -6.49 -5.87
N PHE A 105 -1.53 -6.07 -5.86
CA PHE A 105 -2.64 -6.95 -5.48
C PHE A 105 -2.99 -7.97 -6.56
N ALA A 106 -2.89 -7.63 -7.84
CA ALA A 106 -3.11 -8.59 -8.93
C ALA A 106 -2.07 -9.72 -8.86
N TYR A 107 -0.79 -9.35 -8.69
CA TYR A 107 0.28 -10.32 -8.46
C TYR A 107 0.01 -11.16 -7.21
N THR A 108 -0.40 -10.52 -6.12
CA THR A 108 -0.73 -11.23 -4.87
C THR A 108 -1.87 -12.24 -5.07
N ALA A 109 -2.94 -11.85 -5.75
CA ALA A 109 -4.07 -12.72 -6.05
C ALA A 109 -3.69 -13.94 -6.91
N ALA A 110 -2.72 -13.78 -7.81
CA ALA A 110 -2.26 -14.86 -8.69
C ALA A 110 -1.51 -15.96 -7.92
N VAL A 111 -0.73 -15.60 -6.90
CA VAL A 111 0.20 -16.53 -6.24
C VAL A 111 -0.23 -17.00 -4.86
N VAL A 112 -1.22 -16.35 -4.21
CA VAL A 112 -1.70 -16.82 -2.90
C VAL A 112 -2.60 -18.06 -3.04
N GLU A 113 -2.55 -18.92 -2.03
CA GLU A 113 -3.47 -20.06 -1.89
C GLU A 113 -4.73 -19.69 -1.10
N GLY A 114 -5.81 -20.44 -1.35
CA GLY A 114 -7.14 -20.21 -0.76
C GLY A 114 -8.03 -19.30 -1.58
N SER A 115 -9.23 -19.77 -1.94
CA SER A 115 -10.18 -19.04 -2.80
C SER A 115 -10.61 -17.69 -2.21
N SER A 116 -10.86 -17.62 -0.90
CA SER A 116 -11.21 -16.38 -0.21
C SER A 116 -10.10 -15.33 -0.27
N ARG A 117 -8.84 -15.76 -0.10
CA ARG A 117 -7.66 -14.87 -0.16
C ARG A 117 -7.44 -14.35 -1.57
N LYS A 118 -7.57 -15.22 -2.58
CA LYS A 118 -7.52 -14.83 -3.99
C LYS A 118 -8.58 -13.77 -4.33
N ARG A 119 -9.83 -13.98 -3.90
CA ARG A 119 -10.93 -13.02 -4.13
C ARG A 119 -10.69 -11.69 -3.44
N LEU A 120 -10.19 -11.70 -2.21
CA LEU A 120 -9.86 -10.48 -1.46
C LEU A 120 -8.85 -9.63 -2.22
N TYR A 121 -7.73 -10.23 -2.65
CA TYR A 121 -6.71 -9.49 -3.39
C TYR A 121 -7.11 -9.14 -4.82
N ALA A 122 -7.87 -9.99 -5.52
CA ALA A 122 -8.40 -9.64 -6.84
C ALA A 122 -9.38 -8.46 -6.76
N GLY A 123 -10.23 -8.43 -5.73
CA GLY A 123 -11.12 -7.29 -5.46
C GLY A 123 -10.34 -6.02 -5.16
N ALA A 124 -9.34 -6.09 -4.28
CA ALA A 124 -8.45 -4.97 -3.99
C ALA A 124 -7.72 -4.47 -5.27
N ALA A 125 -7.22 -5.38 -6.11
CA ALA A 125 -6.56 -5.04 -7.36
C ALA A 125 -7.50 -4.29 -8.32
N LEU A 126 -8.73 -4.79 -8.48
CA LEU A 126 -9.75 -4.17 -9.33
C LEU A 126 -10.13 -2.76 -8.83
N LEU A 127 -10.37 -2.61 -7.53
CA LEU A 127 -10.70 -1.31 -6.94
C LEU A 127 -9.56 -0.31 -7.13
N ASN A 128 -8.32 -0.77 -7.00
CA ASN A 128 -7.15 0.06 -7.26
C ASN A 128 -7.04 0.46 -8.74
N LEU A 129 -7.28 -0.48 -9.67
CA LEU A 129 -7.27 -0.20 -11.10
C LEU A 129 -8.35 0.80 -11.50
N VAL A 130 -9.55 0.67 -10.93
CA VAL A 130 -10.64 1.63 -11.11
C VAL A 130 -10.23 3.00 -10.59
N GLY A 131 -9.71 3.09 -9.36
CA GLY A 131 -9.23 4.35 -8.79
C GLY A 131 -8.15 5.02 -9.64
N ALA A 132 -7.18 4.25 -10.15
CA ALA A 132 -6.17 4.76 -11.07
C ALA A 132 -6.78 5.31 -12.37
N GLY A 133 -7.70 4.57 -12.99
CA GLY A 133 -8.38 5.01 -14.21
C GLY A 133 -9.18 6.29 -14.00
N LEU A 134 -9.88 6.41 -12.87
CA LEU A 134 -10.65 7.61 -12.51
C LEU A 134 -9.74 8.82 -12.34
N LEU A 135 -8.62 8.68 -11.62
CA LEU A 135 -7.68 9.78 -11.39
C LEU A 135 -6.83 10.15 -12.62
N LEU A 136 -6.62 9.21 -13.55
CA LEU A 136 -6.04 9.52 -14.86
C LEU A 136 -6.94 10.42 -15.71
N VAL A 137 -8.25 10.23 -15.62
CA VAL A 137 -9.24 11.02 -16.38
C VAL A 137 -9.51 12.35 -15.67
N ASN A 138 -9.67 12.33 -14.35
CA ASN A 138 -9.87 13.51 -13.53
C ASN A 138 -9.22 13.34 -12.16
N HIS A 139 -8.10 14.04 -11.96
CA HIS A 139 -7.33 13.99 -10.72
C HIS A 139 -8.08 14.55 -9.49
N GLU A 140 -9.13 15.36 -9.68
CA GLU A 140 -9.93 15.94 -8.59
C GLU A 140 -11.08 15.01 -8.16
N MET A 141 -11.31 13.89 -8.85
CA MET A 141 -12.53 13.08 -8.66
C MET A 141 -12.65 12.45 -7.27
N LEU A 142 -11.52 12.26 -6.57
CA LEU A 142 -11.46 11.74 -5.20
C LEU A 142 -10.88 12.77 -4.23
N GLU A 143 -10.90 14.05 -4.58
CA GLU A 143 -10.40 15.11 -3.72
C GLU A 143 -11.06 15.04 -2.34
N GLY A 144 -10.23 15.08 -1.29
CA GLY A 144 -10.67 14.98 0.10
C GLY A 144 -11.12 13.59 0.57
N TYR A 145 -11.04 12.54 -0.25
CA TYR A 145 -11.36 11.16 0.19
C TYR A 145 -10.36 10.12 -0.28
N GLN A 146 -9.46 10.48 -1.19
CA GLN A 146 -8.59 9.55 -1.87
C GLN A 146 -7.77 8.68 -0.91
N TYR A 147 -7.16 9.27 0.12
CA TYR A 147 -6.31 8.51 1.01
C TYR A 147 -7.13 7.64 1.97
N VAL A 148 -8.35 8.05 2.33
CA VAL A 148 -9.31 7.17 3.01
C VAL A 148 -9.65 5.96 2.15
N VAL A 149 -9.95 6.18 0.86
CA VAL A 149 -10.21 5.09 -0.09
C VAL A 149 -9.00 4.16 -0.16
N LEU A 150 -7.79 4.69 -0.32
CA LEU A 150 -6.55 3.88 -0.36
C LEU A 150 -6.32 3.09 0.94
N ALA A 151 -6.61 3.67 2.11
CA ALA A 151 -6.54 2.96 3.39
C ALA A 151 -7.47 1.73 3.41
N LEU A 152 -8.69 1.88 2.86
CA LEU A 152 -9.70 0.83 2.79
C LEU A 152 -9.40 -0.22 1.73
N ILE A 153 -8.84 0.15 0.58
CA ILE A 153 -8.65 -0.80 -0.54
C ILE A 153 -7.23 -1.36 -0.61
N GLN A 154 -6.28 -0.81 0.15
CA GLN A 154 -4.92 -1.33 0.24
C GLN A 154 -4.57 -1.85 1.64
N GLY A 155 -4.78 -1.04 2.67
CA GLY A 155 -4.39 -1.43 4.04
C GLY A 155 -5.29 -2.49 4.66
N VAL A 156 -6.62 -2.32 4.57
CA VAL A 156 -7.59 -3.27 5.15
C VAL A 156 -7.49 -4.69 4.56
N PRO A 157 -7.35 -4.89 3.23
CA PRO A 157 -7.17 -6.24 2.68
C PRO A 157 -5.95 -6.98 3.25
N MET A 158 -4.84 -6.29 3.52
CA MET A 158 -3.67 -6.91 4.16
C MET A 158 -3.98 -7.35 5.59
N LEU A 159 -4.75 -6.56 6.34
CA LEU A 159 -5.19 -6.91 7.70
C LEU A 159 -6.17 -8.09 7.71
N LEU A 160 -7.12 -8.11 6.75
CA LEU A 160 -8.10 -9.20 6.61
C LEU A 160 -7.46 -10.51 6.13
N ASP A 161 -6.32 -10.47 5.45
CA ASP A 161 -5.62 -11.70 5.06
C ASP A 161 -5.06 -12.48 6.26
N VAL A 162 -4.77 -11.81 7.39
CA VAL A 162 -4.24 -12.46 8.59
C VAL A 162 -5.17 -13.58 9.11
N PRO A 163 -6.46 -13.32 9.42
CA PRO A 163 -7.37 -14.38 9.84
C PRO A 163 -7.65 -15.40 8.73
N LEU A 164 -7.75 -14.98 7.46
CA LEU A 164 -8.03 -15.89 6.33
C LEU A 164 -6.89 -16.90 6.11
N ARG A 165 -5.64 -16.45 6.26
CA ARG A 165 -4.46 -17.30 6.20
C ARG A 165 -4.47 -18.34 7.31
N ARG A 166 -4.81 -17.94 8.55
CA ARG A 166 -4.89 -18.89 9.68
C ARG A 166 -5.95 -19.96 9.46
N GLN A 167 -7.12 -19.58 8.92
CA GLN A 167 -8.17 -20.53 8.58
C GLN A 167 -7.72 -21.52 7.51
N HIS A 168 -7.03 -21.03 6.46
CA HIS A 168 -6.51 -21.88 5.41
C HIS A 168 -5.44 -22.86 5.91
N GLU A 169 -4.48 -22.36 6.70
CA GLU A 169 -3.42 -23.18 7.31
C GLU A 169 -4.01 -24.25 8.26
N ALA A 170 -5.11 -23.95 8.97
CA ALA A 170 -5.81 -24.90 9.83
C ALA A 170 -6.64 -25.95 9.07
N GLN A 171 -7.06 -25.67 7.84
CA GLN A 171 -7.79 -26.63 6.98
C GLN A 171 -6.86 -27.53 6.15
N ALA A 172 -5.59 -27.13 6.00
CA ALA A 172 -4.59 -27.82 5.20
C ALA A 172 -3.62 -28.70 6.01
N GLY A 173 -3.67 -28.62 7.35
CA GLY A 173 -2.94 -29.49 8.28
C GLY A 173 -3.82 -30.57 8.85
#